data_AF-A0A7Y5NWN1-F1
#
_entry.id   AF-A0A7Y5NWN1-F1
#
_cell.length_a   1.000
_cell.length_b   1.000
_cell.length_c   1.000
_cell.angle_alpha   90.00
_cell.angle_beta   90.00
_cell.angle_gamma   90.00
#
_symmetry.space_group_name_H-M   'P 1'
#
loop_
_entity.id
_entity.type
_entity.pdbx_description
1 polymer ?
#
loop_
_entity_poly.entity_id
_entity_poly.type
_entity_poly.pdbx_seq_one_letter_code
_entity_poly.pdbx_strand_id
1 'polypeptide(L)'
;MRRTTSTFELVAAGSLALLLGACNAISGLDELEFDLEEPTGNGGSTTSTALGGSGGAGGGVGGMGTGGETCVPPCEPPLGGCYELDAACVDGKCVFTPVAQNTPCEDGDACTEGDTCDGEGSCVSGPSCPSDNPCVDRTCDAGSCVDAQLGDGTSCGAAAADRCCDGACVDISIDTVHCGGCGRSCEVGEGCQSAADTSSCDPHPAETTGRCTCAGTADCPSGQICRTQSPYAGVCTPETDADCAPGSMYLEVFDCPNYCLY
;
A
#
# COMPACT_ATOMS: atom_id res chain seq x y z
N MET A 1 -39.97 39.74 45.36
CA MET A 1 -39.08 40.83 45.82
C MET A 1 -37.80 40.14 46.30
N ARG A 2 -36.60 40.30 45.76
CA ARG A 2 -35.92 41.42 45.10
C ARG A 2 -35.08 40.91 43.92
N ARG A 3 -34.92 41.75 42.90
CA ARG A 3 -33.98 41.60 41.78
C ARG A 3 -32.58 41.99 42.24
N THR A 4 -31.56 41.28 41.76
CA THR A 4 -30.18 41.80 41.67
C THR A 4 -29.67 41.52 40.27
N THR A 5 -29.56 42.61 39.52
CA THR A 5 -28.92 42.73 38.22
C THR A 5 -27.40 42.82 38.45
N SER A 6 -26.60 42.08 37.69
CA SER A 6 -25.18 42.41 37.54
C SER A 6 -24.79 42.32 36.08
N THR A 7 -24.41 43.48 35.57
CA THR A 7 -23.92 43.82 34.25
C THR A 7 -22.48 43.33 34.10
N PHE A 8 -22.18 42.58 33.04
CA PHE A 8 -20.81 42.38 32.58
C PHE A 8 -20.58 43.24 31.34
N GLU A 9 -19.67 44.20 31.49
CA GLU A 9 -19.23 45.11 30.43
C GLU A 9 -18.33 44.41 29.41
N LEU A 10 -18.44 44.89 28.17
CA LEU A 10 -17.70 44.53 26.98
C LEU A 10 -16.77 45.72 26.65
N VAL A 11 -15.44 45.57 26.68
CA VAL A 11 -14.51 46.57 26.11
C VAL A 11 -13.29 45.90 25.45
N ALA A 12 -13.21 46.15 24.13
CA ALA A 12 -12.06 46.34 23.21
C ALA A 12 -10.81 45.43 23.34
N ALA A 13 -10.43 44.66 22.30
CA ALA A 13 -9.88 45.07 21.00
C ALA A 13 -8.52 45.79 21.05
N GLY A 14 -7.51 45.15 20.44
CA GLY A 14 -6.30 45.80 19.93
C GLY A 14 -4.98 45.27 20.45
N SER A 15 -4.28 44.48 19.64
CA SER A 15 -2.86 44.69 19.31
C SER A 15 -2.43 43.76 18.17
N LEU A 16 -2.39 44.38 17.00
CA LEU A 16 -1.81 43.88 15.76
C LEU A 16 -0.34 44.33 15.73
N ALA A 17 0.55 43.44 15.25
CA ALA A 17 1.71 43.71 14.41
C ALA A 17 3.10 43.25 14.90
N LEU A 18 3.83 42.75 13.90
CA LEU A 18 5.27 42.56 13.75
C LEU A 18 5.91 41.33 14.37
N LEU A 19 6.18 40.33 13.51
CA LEU A 19 7.54 39.91 13.15
C LEU A 19 7.49 38.96 11.93
N LEU A 20 7.49 39.56 10.72
CA LEU A 20 8.05 38.91 9.53
C LEU A 20 9.48 39.43 9.34
N GLY A 21 10.41 38.52 9.04
CA GLY A 21 11.65 38.87 8.36
C GLY A 21 12.92 38.37 9.04
N ALA A 22 13.35 37.15 8.66
CA ALA A 22 14.68 36.88 8.11
C ALA A 22 14.90 35.36 8.08
N CYS A 23 14.69 34.71 6.93
CA CYS A 23 15.43 33.50 6.62
C CYS A 23 16.38 33.85 5.48
N ASN A 24 17.67 33.72 5.78
CA ASN A 24 18.79 34.09 4.93
C ASN A 24 18.78 33.31 3.63
N ALA A 25 19.06 34.04 2.54
CA ALA A 25 19.51 33.47 1.29
C ALA A 25 20.85 32.75 1.52
N ILE A 26 20.90 31.46 1.19
CA ILE A 26 22.15 30.77 0.91
C ILE A 26 22.30 30.79 -0.62
N SER A 27 23.33 31.50 -1.06
CA SER A 27 23.85 31.49 -2.42
C SER A 27 24.95 30.43 -2.51
N GLY A 28 24.97 29.67 -3.60
CA GLY A 28 26.00 28.67 -3.94
C GLY A 28 25.34 27.48 -4.63
N LEU A 29 25.18 27.48 -5.95
CA LEU A 29 26.18 27.12 -6.95
C LEU A 29 26.75 25.71 -6.70
N ASP A 30 26.14 24.72 -7.34
CA ASP A 30 26.90 23.73 -8.11
C ASP A 30 25.97 23.16 -9.20
N GLU A 31 26.23 23.57 -10.44
CA GLU A 31 25.64 22.98 -11.63
C GLU A 31 26.38 21.67 -11.89
N LEU A 32 25.74 20.53 -11.60
CA LEU A 32 26.22 19.25 -12.12
C LEU A 32 25.64 19.04 -13.51
N GLU A 33 26.43 19.43 -14.50
CA GLU A 33 26.27 19.05 -15.90
C GLU A 33 26.27 17.51 -16.01
N PHE A 34 25.15 16.94 -16.44
CA PHE A 34 25.04 15.54 -16.80
C PHE A 34 25.30 15.43 -18.31
N ASP A 35 26.55 15.16 -18.67
CA ASP A 35 26.96 14.83 -20.03
C ASP A 35 26.30 13.51 -20.47
N LEU A 36 25.46 13.62 -21.52
CA LEU A 36 24.94 12.49 -22.26
C LEU A 36 26.03 11.99 -23.23
N GLU A 37 26.79 10.97 -22.84
CA GLU A 37 27.64 10.21 -23.77
C GLU A 37 26.82 9.09 -24.45
N GLU A 38 26.58 9.26 -25.74
CA GLU A 38 26.08 8.20 -26.63
C GLU A 38 27.16 7.16 -26.92
N PRO A 39 26.88 5.84 -26.81
CA PRO A 39 27.83 4.82 -27.26
C PRO A 39 27.81 4.69 -28.79
N THR A 40 28.93 5.07 -29.39
CA THR A 40 29.27 4.77 -30.79
C THR A 40 29.55 3.26 -30.96
N GLY A 41 28.54 2.51 -31.40
CA GLY A 41 28.69 1.10 -31.81
C GLY A 41 28.86 0.98 -33.33
N ASN A 42 30.10 0.89 -33.80
CA ASN A 42 30.44 0.60 -35.19
C ASN A 42 31.13 -0.77 -35.30
N GLY A 43 30.68 -1.61 -36.23
CA GLY A 43 31.55 -2.56 -36.93
C GLY A 43 31.27 -4.06 -36.78
N GLY A 44 30.87 -4.69 -37.89
CA GLY A 44 30.95 -6.14 -38.13
C GLY A 44 29.65 -6.72 -38.70
N SER A 45 29.28 -6.54 -39.96
CA SER A 45 29.89 -7.11 -41.18
C SER A 45 30.17 -8.62 -41.06
N THR A 46 29.17 -9.43 -41.41
CA THR A 46 29.39 -10.78 -41.93
C THR A 46 28.72 -10.93 -43.28
N THR A 47 29.58 -11.13 -44.26
CA THR A 47 29.39 -11.52 -45.65
C THR A 47 28.43 -12.69 -45.85
N SER A 48 27.54 -12.60 -46.84
CA SER A 48 27.02 -13.77 -47.56
C SER A 48 26.75 -13.41 -49.02
N THR A 49 27.81 -13.62 -49.81
CA THR A 49 27.87 -14.14 -51.18
C THR A 49 26.60 -14.05 -52.04
N ALA A 50 26.62 -13.10 -52.98
CA ALA A 50 25.80 -13.13 -54.18
C ALA A 50 26.37 -14.16 -55.17
N LEU A 51 25.57 -15.15 -55.54
CA LEU A 51 25.78 -15.98 -56.73
C LEU A 51 24.64 -15.73 -57.70
N GLY A 52 25.03 -15.27 -58.89
CA GLY A 52 24.13 -15.01 -60.01
C GLY A 52 23.51 -16.28 -60.57
N GLY A 53 22.26 -16.17 -60.97
CA GLY A 53 21.55 -17.11 -61.82
C GLY A 53 20.74 -16.33 -62.84
N SER A 54 21.12 -16.46 -64.09
CA SER A 54 20.55 -15.83 -65.27
C SER A 54 19.38 -16.63 -65.84
N GLY A 55 18.42 -15.92 -66.45
CA GLY A 55 17.69 -16.41 -67.63
C GLY A 55 16.33 -17.06 -67.39
N GLY A 56 15.28 -16.42 -67.92
CA GLY A 56 13.96 -17.04 -68.07
C GLY A 56 12.89 -16.03 -68.48
N ALA A 57 12.84 -15.69 -69.77
CA ALA A 57 11.77 -14.90 -70.37
C ALA A 57 10.63 -15.80 -70.88
N GLY A 58 9.40 -15.26 -70.84
CA GLY A 58 8.18 -15.85 -71.40
C GLY A 58 7.15 -16.07 -70.30
N GLY A 59 5.94 -15.52 -70.30
CA GLY A 59 5.11 -14.99 -71.37
C GLY A 59 3.68 -15.43 -71.02
N GLY A 60 2.74 -14.50 -70.89
CA GLY A 60 1.37 -14.86 -70.52
C GLY A 60 0.54 -13.67 -70.07
N VAL A 61 -0.01 -12.94 -71.03
CA VAL A 61 -1.15 -12.05 -70.82
C VAL A 61 -2.40 -12.88 -70.53
N GLY A 62 -3.26 -12.38 -69.65
CA GLY A 62 -4.66 -12.81 -69.57
C GLY A 62 -5.11 -13.20 -68.18
N GLY A 63 -5.84 -12.30 -67.52
CA GLY A 63 -6.52 -12.62 -66.27
C GLY A 63 -6.97 -11.40 -65.49
N MET A 64 -7.80 -10.54 -66.06
CA MET A 64 -8.70 -9.69 -65.27
C MET A 64 -9.69 -10.62 -64.54
N GLY A 65 -9.32 -11.03 -63.34
CA GLY A 65 -10.22 -11.59 -62.33
C GLY A 65 -10.42 -10.55 -61.24
N THR A 66 -11.33 -9.60 -61.46
CA THR A 66 -11.81 -8.73 -60.39
C THR A 66 -12.84 -9.51 -59.57
N GLY A 67 -12.41 -10.05 -58.43
CA GLY A 67 -13.28 -10.66 -57.42
C GLY A 67 -12.65 -11.87 -56.76
N GLY A 68 -12.38 -11.78 -55.45
CA GLY A 68 -11.98 -12.92 -54.61
C GLY A 68 -10.81 -12.64 -53.68
N GLU A 69 -11.11 -11.95 -52.57
CA GLU A 69 -10.65 -12.26 -51.21
C GLU A 69 -9.19 -12.66 -51.01
N THR A 70 -8.35 -11.73 -50.57
CA THR A 70 -7.07 -12.11 -49.96
C THR A 70 -6.85 -11.39 -48.64
N CYS A 71 -7.02 -12.11 -47.53
CA CYS A 71 -6.22 -11.87 -46.34
C CYS A 71 -4.86 -12.54 -46.58
N VAL A 72 -3.87 -11.75 -47.01
CA VAL A 72 -2.48 -12.19 -47.09
C VAL A 72 -1.88 -12.02 -45.68
N PRO A 73 -1.25 -13.06 -45.09
CA PRO A 73 -0.94 -13.14 -43.65
C PRO A 73 0.24 -12.26 -43.17
N PRO A 74 0.40 -12.07 -41.84
CA PRO A 74 -0.53 -12.50 -40.79
C PRO A 74 -1.46 -11.36 -40.36
N CYS A 75 -2.74 -11.70 -40.12
CA CYS A 75 -3.63 -10.83 -39.38
C CYS A 75 -3.05 -10.67 -37.96
N GLU A 76 -2.76 -9.45 -37.54
CA GLU A 76 -2.34 -9.16 -36.17
C GLU A 76 -3.59 -8.92 -35.32
N PRO A 77 -3.81 -9.70 -34.24
CA PRO A 77 -4.94 -9.46 -33.36
C PRO A 77 -4.83 -8.07 -32.72
N PRO A 78 -5.96 -7.42 -32.42
CA PRO A 78 -5.96 -6.20 -31.63
C PRO A 78 -5.16 -6.40 -30.34
N LEU A 79 -4.40 -5.37 -29.97
CA LEU A 79 -3.62 -5.36 -28.73
C LEU A 79 -4.55 -5.54 -27.52
N GLY A 80 -4.00 -6.09 -26.43
CA GLY A 80 -4.75 -6.35 -25.20
C GLY A 80 -5.31 -7.76 -25.09
N GLY A 81 -4.90 -8.71 -25.95
CA GLY A 81 -5.04 -10.16 -25.69
C GLY A 81 -6.47 -10.72 -25.67
N CYS A 82 -7.49 -9.92 -25.93
CA CYS A 82 -8.90 -10.34 -25.83
C CYS A 82 -9.48 -10.95 -27.12
N TYR A 83 -8.62 -11.35 -28.04
CA TYR A 83 -8.98 -12.05 -29.27
C TYR A 83 -8.13 -13.30 -29.42
N GLU A 84 -8.72 -14.36 -29.97
CA GLU A 84 -7.94 -15.53 -30.36
C GLU A 84 -6.92 -15.17 -31.45
N LEU A 85 -5.76 -15.83 -31.43
CA LEU A 85 -4.69 -15.58 -32.42
C LEU A 85 -5.10 -15.99 -33.84
N ASP A 86 -6.06 -16.91 -33.95
CA ASP A 86 -6.62 -17.35 -35.23
C ASP A 86 -7.72 -16.37 -35.70
N ALA A 87 -7.54 -15.81 -36.89
CA ALA A 87 -8.50 -14.91 -37.52
C ALA A 87 -9.15 -15.56 -38.74
N ALA A 88 -10.47 -15.43 -38.86
CA ALA A 88 -11.18 -15.78 -40.09
C ALA A 88 -11.06 -14.66 -41.13
N CYS A 89 -10.79 -15.00 -42.39
CA CYS A 89 -10.88 -14.04 -43.49
C CYS A 89 -12.28 -14.09 -44.09
N VAL A 90 -13.06 -13.01 -43.93
CA VAL A 90 -14.40 -12.90 -44.51
C VAL A 90 -14.44 -11.65 -45.37
N ASP A 91 -14.71 -11.81 -46.67
CA ASP A 91 -14.76 -10.71 -47.65
C ASP A 91 -13.48 -9.85 -47.69
N GLY A 92 -12.32 -10.47 -47.43
CA GLY A 92 -11.03 -9.77 -47.37
C GLY A 92 -10.78 -8.96 -46.09
N LYS A 93 -11.58 -9.15 -45.04
CA LYS A 93 -11.37 -8.57 -43.71
C LYS A 93 -11.03 -9.66 -42.68
N CYS A 94 -10.04 -9.39 -41.83
CA CYS A 94 -9.76 -10.23 -40.66
C CYS A 94 -10.89 -10.06 -39.64
N VAL A 95 -11.54 -11.18 -39.30
CA VAL A 95 -12.56 -11.29 -38.25
C VAL A 95 -11.97 -12.14 -37.15
N PHE A 96 -11.81 -11.55 -35.97
CA PHE A 96 -11.28 -12.23 -34.79
C PHE A 96 -12.42 -12.62 -33.86
N THR A 97 -12.29 -13.78 -33.24
CA THR A 97 -13.23 -14.24 -32.19
C THR A 97 -12.78 -13.66 -30.86
N PRO A 98 -13.64 -12.94 -30.12
CA PRO A 98 -13.35 -12.56 -28.75
C PRO A 98 -13.08 -13.78 -27.87
N VAL A 99 -12.08 -13.69 -26.99
CA VAL A 99 -11.89 -14.70 -25.95
C VAL A 99 -13.02 -14.61 -24.91
N ALA A 100 -13.15 -15.66 -24.09
CA ALA A 100 -14.18 -15.68 -23.06
C ALA A 100 -14.02 -14.53 -22.05
N GLN A 101 -15.13 -14.06 -21.50
CA GLN A 101 -15.13 -13.09 -20.42
C GLN A 101 -14.31 -13.60 -19.21
N ASN A 102 -13.65 -12.69 -18.49
CA ASN A 102 -12.77 -12.96 -17.35
C ASN A 102 -11.46 -13.68 -17.72
N THR A 103 -11.15 -13.80 -19.02
CA THR A 103 -9.80 -14.23 -19.44
C THR A 103 -8.82 -13.11 -19.09
N PRO A 104 -7.66 -13.40 -18.44
CA PRO A 104 -6.65 -12.39 -18.14
C PRO A 104 -6.15 -11.69 -19.39
N CYS A 105 -5.97 -10.39 -19.30
CA CYS A 105 -5.41 -9.55 -20.35
C CYS A 105 -4.59 -8.40 -19.76
N GLU A 106 -4.06 -7.53 -20.60
CA GLU A 106 -3.34 -6.31 -20.20
C GLU A 106 -3.94 -5.14 -20.99
N ASP A 107 -4.49 -4.15 -20.32
CA ASP A 107 -5.13 -2.98 -20.96
C ASP A 107 -4.13 -1.87 -21.34
N GLY A 108 -2.88 -2.02 -20.90
CA GLY A 108 -1.78 -1.10 -21.14
C GLY A 108 -1.59 -0.02 -20.07
N ASP A 109 -2.44 0.01 -19.04
CA ASP A 109 -2.22 0.79 -17.83
C ASP A 109 -1.37 -0.02 -16.85
N ALA A 110 -0.12 0.41 -16.65
CA ALA A 110 0.81 -0.26 -15.74
C ALA A 110 0.40 -0.16 -14.25
N CYS A 111 -0.65 0.59 -13.94
CA CYS A 111 -1.17 0.77 -12.59
C CYS A 111 -2.45 -0.03 -12.31
N THR A 112 -2.95 -0.83 -13.25
CA THR A 112 -4.03 -1.77 -13.02
C THR A 112 -3.48 -3.19 -12.96
N GLU A 113 -4.01 -3.99 -12.06
CA GLU A 113 -3.63 -5.40 -11.93
C GLU A 113 -4.86 -6.28 -12.06
N GLY A 114 -4.72 -7.41 -12.76
CA GLY A 114 -5.81 -8.36 -12.94
C GLY A 114 -6.87 -7.90 -13.94
N ASP A 115 -6.45 -7.23 -15.02
CA ASP A 115 -7.34 -6.86 -16.12
C ASP A 115 -7.97 -8.12 -16.74
N THR A 116 -9.19 -7.95 -17.24
CA THR A 116 -9.97 -9.08 -17.77
C THR A 116 -10.69 -8.73 -19.05
N CYS A 117 -10.86 -9.71 -19.93
CA CYS A 117 -11.64 -9.52 -21.13
C CYS A 117 -13.15 -9.44 -20.81
N ASP A 118 -13.86 -8.56 -21.51
CA ASP A 118 -15.32 -8.40 -21.40
C ASP A 118 -16.11 -9.52 -22.11
N GLY A 119 -15.47 -10.29 -22.98
CA GLY A 119 -16.09 -11.29 -23.85
C GLY A 119 -16.56 -10.76 -25.20
N GLU A 120 -16.42 -9.45 -25.44
CA GLU A 120 -16.71 -8.75 -26.69
C GLU A 120 -15.42 -8.27 -27.39
N GLY A 121 -14.27 -8.47 -26.74
CA GLY A 121 -12.94 -8.26 -27.29
C GLY A 121 -12.22 -7.04 -26.72
N SER A 122 -12.78 -6.41 -25.66
CA SER A 122 -12.10 -5.35 -24.93
C SER A 122 -11.47 -5.90 -23.66
N CYS A 123 -10.25 -5.45 -23.36
CA CYS A 123 -9.65 -5.64 -22.06
C CYS A 123 -10.16 -4.55 -21.12
N VAL A 124 -10.79 -4.94 -20.02
CA VAL A 124 -11.27 -4.02 -18.98
C VAL A 124 -10.27 -3.98 -17.83
N SER A 125 -9.94 -2.76 -17.41
CA SER A 125 -9.03 -2.47 -16.31
C SER A 125 -9.43 -3.20 -15.03
N GLY A 126 -8.47 -3.85 -14.41
CA GLY A 126 -8.56 -4.32 -13.04
C GLY A 126 -8.56 -3.16 -12.03
N PRO A 127 -8.60 -3.47 -10.72
CA PRO A 127 -8.38 -2.47 -9.68
C PRO A 127 -7.01 -1.78 -9.86
N SER A 128 -6.97 -0.48 -9.55
CA SER A 128 -5.72 0.27 -9.56
C SER A 128 -4.85 -0.14 -8.36
N CYS A 129 -3.67 -0.71 -8.64
CA CYS A 129 -2.64 -1.11 -7.67
C CYS A 129 -3.21 -1.74 -6.38
N PRO A 130 -3.92 -2.88 -6.47
CA PRO A 130 -4.47 -3.54 -5.31
C PRO A 130 -3.36 -3.95 -4.32
N SER A 131 -3.64 -3.87 -3.02
CA SER A 131 -2.75 -4.37 -1.97
C SER A 131 -3.50 -5.35 -1.08
N ASP A 132 -2.92 -6.54 -0.88
CA ASP A 132 -3.38 -7.52 0.11
C ASP A 132 -2.89 -7.19 1.52
N ASN A 133 -1.97 -6.23 1.67
CA ASN A 133 -1.48 -5.78 2.96
C ASN A 133 -2.30 -4.55 3.41
N PRO A 134 -3.16 -4.67 4.45
CA PRO A 134 -3.95 -3.54 4.94
C PRO A 134 -3.12 -2.46 5.65
N CYS A 135 -1.82 -2.68 5.84
CA CYS A 135 -0.90 -1.76 6.50
C CYS A 135 -0.03 -0.94 5.54
N VAL A 136 -0.38 -0.93 4.26
CA VAL A 136 0.19 -0.02 3.27
C VAL A 136 -0.93 0.65 2.49
N ASP A 137 -0.74 1.92 2.17
CA ASP A 137 -1.49 2.61 1.13
C ASP A 137 -0.71 2.46 -0.18
N ARG A 138 -1.25 1.67 -1.11
CA ARG A 138 -0.62 1.41 -2.40
C ARG A 138 -1.19 2.36 -3.44
N THR A 139 -0.33 3.19 -4.02
CA THR A 139 -0.72 4.20 -5.00
C THR A 139 0.08 4.02 -6.29
N CYS A 140 -0.53 4.41 -7.40
CA CYS A 140 0.16 4.54 -8.68
C CYS A 140 1.00 5.83 -8.69
N ASP A 141 2.32 5.69 -8.76
CA ASP A 141 3.25 6.81 -8.99
C ASP A 141 4.07 6.56 -10.26
N ALA A 142 3.96 7.48 -11.22
CA ALA A 142 4.67 7.43 -12.49
C ALA A 142 4.58 6.08 -13.26
N GLY A 143 3.43 5.41 -13.21
CA GLY A 143 3.21 4.12 -13.88
C GLY A 143 3.78 2.91 -13.12
N SER A 144 4.09 3.08 -11.83
CA SER A 144 4.50 2.01 -10.93
C SER A 144 3.65 2.03 -9.68
N CYS A 145 3.21 0.86 -9.22
CA CYS A 145 2.61 0.74 -7.90
C CYS A 145 3.70 0.92 -6.83
N VAL A 146 3.46 1.84 -5.90
CA VAL A 146 4.35 2.14 -4.78
C VAL A 146 3.60 2.01 -3.47
N ASP A 147 4.25 1.42 -2.48
CA ASP A 147 3.70 1.22 -1.13
C ASP A 147 4.13 2.36 -0.20
N ALA A 148 3.15 3.04 0.39
CA ALA A 148 3.35 3.94 1.51
C ALA A 148 2.87 3.25 2.79
N GLN A 149 3.80 2.96 3.71
CA GLN A 149 3.44 2.30 4.97
C GLN A 149 2.50 3.18 5.82
N LEU A 150 1.41 2.59 6.32
CA LEU A 150 0.54 3.23 7.30
C LEU A 150 1.25 3.31 8.65
N GLY A 151 0.90 4.34 9.44
CA GLY A 151 1.53 4.55 10.75
C GLY A 151 1.23 3.42 11.73
N ASP A 152 2.18 3.16 12.63
CA ASP A 152 2.00 2.19 13.71
C ASP A 152 0.76 2.52 14.56
N GLY A 153 0.01 1.49 14.94
CA GLY A 153 -1.25 1.62 15.68
C GLY A 153 -2.49 1.86 14.81
N THR A 154 -2.33 2.02 13.49
CA THR A 154 -3.48 2.08 12.56
C THR A 154 -4.26 0.77 12.59
N SER A 155 -5.59 0.80 12.66
CA SER A 155 -6.42 -0.40 12.62
C SER A 155 -6.33 -1.08 11.25
N CYS A 156 -6.17 -2.41 11.21
CA CYS A 156 -5.95 -3.14 9.95
C CYS A 156 -6.80 -4.41 9.78
N GLY A 157 -7.63 -4.75 10.76
CA GLY A 157 -8.43 -5.97 10.73
C GLY A 157 -9.76 -5.81 11.47
N ALA A 158 -10.50 -6.91 11.54
CA ALA A 158 -11.82 -6.95 12.14
C ALA A 158 -11.77 -7.00 13.68
N ALA A 159 -10.68 -7.50 14.26
CA ALA A 159 -10.52 -7.52 15.70
C ALA A 159 -10.08 -6.14 16.21
N ALA A 160 -10.56 -5.77 17.39
CA ALA A 160 -10.22 -4.49 18.00
C ALA A 160 -8.72 -4.38 18.34
N ALA A 161 -8.01 -5.50 18.47
CA ALA A 161 -6.57 -5.55 18.68
C ALA A 161 -5.74 -5.55 17.38
N ASP A 162 -6.34 -5.67 16.19
CA ASP A 162 -5.56 -5.72 14.94
C ASP A 162 -4.97 -4.34 14.61
N ARG A 163 -3.66 -4.17 14.81
CA ARG A 163 -2.92 -2.92 14.55
C ARG A 163 -1.82 -3.14 13.53
N CYS A 164 -1.59 -2.15 12.68
CA CYS A 164 -0.39 -2.06 11.87
C CYS A 164 0.80 -1.83 12.78
N CYS A 165 1.77 -2.73 12.73
CA CYS A 165 3.06 -2.59 13.41
C CYS A 165 4.17 -2.97 12.43
N ASP A 166 5.10 -2.05 12.20
CA ASP A 166 6.23 -2.24 11.28
C ASP A 166 5.78 -2.69 9.87
N GLY A 167 4.61 -2.20 9.42
CA GLY A 167 4.03 -2.49 8.11
C GLY A 167 3.27 -3.82 7.99
N ALA A 168 3.09 -4.56 9.08
CA ALA A 168 2.29 -5.77 9.13
C ALA A 168 1.06 -5.61 10.04
N CYS A 169 -0.03 -6.30 9.72
CA CYS A 169 -1.20 -6.34 10.59
C CYS A 169 -1.00 -7.38 11.69
N VAL A 170 -0.96 -6.93 12.94
CA VAL A 170 -0.62 -7.74 14.12
C VAL A 170 -1.73 -7.66 15.15
N ASP A 171 -2.07 -8.81 15.75
CA ASP A 171 -2.94 -8.88 16.93
C ASP A 171 -2.13 -8.56 18.19
N ILE A 172 -2.20 -7.30 18.63
CA ILE A 172 -1.42 -6.82 19.79
C ILE A 172 -1.90 -7.39 21.13
N SER A 173 -2.99 -8.16 21.16
CA SER A 173 -3.50 -8.77 22.40
C SER A 173 -2.74 -10.04 22.79
N ILE A 174 -2.04 -10.67 21.85
CA ILE A 174 -1.37 -11.95 22.03
C ILE A 174 0.03 -12.00 21.42
N ASP A 175 0.38 -11.06 20.54
CA ASP A 175 1.71 -11.03 19.94
C ASP A 175 2.77 -10.62 20.98
N THR A 176 3.80 -11.45 21.16
CA THR A 176 4.85 -11.23 22.15
C THR A 176 5.84 -10.13 21.79
N VAL A 177 5.91 -9.73 20.52
CA VAL A 177 6.81 -8.68 20.00
C VAL A 177 6.10 -7.31 19.96
N HIS A 178 4.77 -7.32 19.86
CA HIS A 178 3.90 -6.15 19.80
C HIS A 178 2.83 -6.16 20.91
N CYS A 179 3.18 -6.64 22.10
CA CYS A 179 2.22 -6.90 23.17
C CYS A 179 1.67 -5.60 23.78
N GLY A 180 0.39 -5.33 23.54
CA GLY A 180 -0.29 -4.10 23.93
C GLY A 180 0.18 -2.85 23.18
N GLY A 181 0.86 -3.03 22.05
CA GLY A 181 1.24 -1.95 21.14
C GLY A 181 2.48 -2.27 20.32
N CYS A 182 2.67 -1.52 19.24
CA CYS A 182 3.78 -1.76 18.33
C CYS A 182 5.14 -1.54 18.99
N GLY A 183 6.10 -2.43 18.71
CA GLY A 183 7.45 -2.41 19.28
C GLY A 183 7.54 -2.84 20.75
N ARG A 184 6.44 -3.32 21.35
CA ARG A 184 6.40 -3.77 22.75
C ARG A 184 6.72 -5.24 22.90
N SER A 185 8.00 -5.56 22.82
CA SER A 185 8.44 -6.93 23.02
C SER A 185 8.47 -7.29 24.50
N CYS A 186 7.83 -8.40 24.85
CA CYS A 186 7.98 -9.00 26.17
C CYS A 186 9.40 -9.55 26.36
N GLU A 187 9.86 -9.63 27.60
CA GLU A 187 11.15 -10.26 27.89
C GLU A 187 11.14 -11.73 27.42
N VAL A 188 12.31 -12.22 27.04
CA VAL A 188 12.49 -13.60 26.59
C VAL A 188 12.02 -14.59 27.65
N GLY A 189 11.02 -15.40 27.30
CA GLY A 189 10.43 -16.40 28.19
C GLY A 189 9.13 -15.95 28.85
N GLU A 190 8.79 -14.66 28.76
CA GLU A 190 7.49 -14.13 29.16
C GLU A 190 6.48 -14.19 28.00
N GLY A 191 5.20 -14.27 28.32
CA GLY A 191 4.10 -14.34 27.36
C GLY A 191 3.35 -13.00 27.25
N CYS A 192 2.59 -12.85 26.17
CA CYS A 192 1.60 -11.80 26.06
C CYS A 192 0.23 -12.33 26.50
N GLN A 193 -0.33 -11.73 27.55
CA GLN A 193 -1.67 -12.02 28.03
C GLN A 193 -2.64 -10.97 27.50
N SER A 194 -3.72 -11.43 26.86
CA SER A 194 -4.82 -10.53 26.47
C SER A 194 -5.38 -9.85 27.71
N ALA A 195 -5.67 -8.56 27.60
CA ALA A 195 -6.28 -7.82 28.68
C ALA A 195 -7.75 -8.27 28.93
N ALA A 196 -8.34 -9.12 28.07
CA ALA A 196 -9.63 -9.78 28.25
C ALA A 196 -9.93 -10.25 29.70
N ASP A 197 -8.91 -10.80 30.36
CA ASP A 197 -9.03 -11.36 31.71
C ASP A 197 -9.36 -10.31 32.79
N THR A 198 -9.26 -9.02 32.49
CA THR A 198 -9.62 -7.93 33.42
C THR A 198 -11.04 -7.39 33.19
N SER A 199 -11.96 -8.24 32.70
CA SER A 199 -13.39 -7.95 32.46
C SER A 199 -14.19 -7.36 33.64
N SER A 200 -13.65 -7.36 34.86
CA SER A 200 -14.24 -6.71 36.03
C SER A 200 -13.94 -5.21 36.17
N CYS A 201 -13.05 -4.68 35.32
CA CYS A 201 -12.64 -3.28 35.33
C CYS A 201 -13.57 -2.42 34.43
N ASP A 202 -13.75 -1.13 34.75
CA ASP A 202 -14.47 -0.17 33.91
C ASP A 202 -13.78 1.23 34.02
N PRO A 203 -13.45 1.88 32.89
CA PRO A 203 -13.48 1.35 31.53
C PRO A 203 -12.40 0.27 31.34
N HIS A 204 -12.70 -0.75 30.54
CA HIS A 204 -11.74 -1.81 30.26
C HIS A 204 -11.78 -2.25 28.78
N PRO A 205 -10.64 -2.37 28.09
CA PRO A 205 -10.58 -2.93 26.76
C PRO A 205 -10.39 -4.44 26.93
N ALA A 206 -11.47 -5.15 27.22
CA ALA A 206 -11.45 -6.59 26.97
C ALA A 206 -11.30 -6.75 25.44
N GLU A 207 -10.26 -7.46 25.01
CA GLU A 207 -9.96 -7.79 23.59
C GLU A 207 -9.33 -6.70 22.69
N THR A 208 -8.83 -5.57 23.21
CA THR A 208 -8.15 -4.57 22.33
C THR A 208 -6.65 -4.43 22.55
N THR A 209 -6.09 -5.08 23.57
CA THR A 209 -4.68 -4.89 23.95
C THR A 209 -4.17 -6.09 24.76
N GLY A 210 -2.85 -6.22 24.84
CA GLY A 210 -2.15 -7.28 25.56
C GLY A 210 -1.24 -6.71 26.66
N ARG A 211 -0.74 -7.59 27.52
CA ARG A 211 0.21 -7.27 28.59
C ARG A 211 1.23 -8.36 28.72
N CYS A 212 2.50 -7.99 28.80
CA CYS A 212 3.54 -8.96 29.09
C CYS A 212 3.36 -9.52 30.50
N THR A 213 3.55 -10.83 30.64
CA THR A 213 3.80 -11.43 31.95
C THR A 213 5.16 -10.99 32.47
N CYS A 214 5.34 -11.09 33.78
CA CYS A 214 6.60 -10.71 34.42
C CYS A 214 6.80 -11.44 35.73
N ALA A 215 8.07 -11.68 36.07
CA ALA A 215 8.52 -12.05 37.42
C ALA A 215 8.95 -10.81 38.22
N GLY A 216 9.40 -9.75 37.54
CA GLY A 216 9.77 -8.48 38.14
C GLY A 216 9.66 -7.30 37.16
N THR A 217 9.81 -6.08 37.67
CA THR A 217 9.68 -4.84 36.88
C THR A 217 10.72 -4.71 35.77
N ALA A 218 11.87 -5.40 35.86
CA ALA A 218 12.89 -5.39 34.82
C ALA A 218 12.42 -6.05 33.51
N ASP A 219 11.45 -6.96 33.63
CA ASP A 219 10.92 -7.78 32.54
C ASP A 219 9.88 -7.02 31.72
N CYS A 220 9.42 -5.88 32.25
CA CYS A 220 8.36 -5.10 31.66
C CYS A 220 8.88 -4.07 30.66
N PRO A 221 8.32 -4.02 29.44
CA PRO A 221 8.77 -3.10 28.41
C PRO A 221 8.44 -1.65 28.76
N SER A 222 9.18 -0.72 28.16
CA SER A 222 8.86 0.71 28.19
C SER A 222 8.74 1.34 29.59
N GLY A 223 9.40 0.79 30.62
CA GLY A 223 9.36 1.37 31.97
C GLY A 223 8.13 0.98 32.81
N GLN A 224 7.28 0.10 32.28
CA GLN A 224 6.12 -0.45 32.98
C GLN A 224 6.51 -1.18 34.28
N ILE A 225 5.56 -1.30 35.19
CA ILE A 225 5.77 -1.97 36.48
C ILE A 225 5.16 -3.36 36.47
N CYS A 226 5.90 -4.34 37.01
CA CYS A 226 5.36 -5.66 37.27
C CYS A 226 4.50 -5.63 38.54
N ARG A 227 3.21 -5.92 38.39
CA ARG A 227 2.29 -5.91 39.52
C ARG A 227 2.52 -7.10 40.44
N THR A 228 2.35 -6.88 41.74
CA THR A 228 2.61 -7.91 42.78
C THR A 228 1.36 -8.33 43.54
N GLN A 229 0.23 -7.62 43.35
CA GLN A 229 -1.01 -7.86 44.07
C GLN A 229 -2.02 -8.63 43.21
N SER A 230 -2.57 -9.69 43.79
CA SER A 230 -3.68 -10.47 43.21
C SER A 230 -4.91 -9.56 43.00
N PRO A 231 -5.69 -9.75 41.91
CA PRO A 231 -5.61 -10.82 40.91
C PRO A 231 -4.62 -10.58 39.77
N TYR A 232 -4.05 -9.38 39.68
CA TYR A 232 -3.18 -8.96 38.57
C TYR A 232 -1.70 -9.11 38.91
N ALA A 233 -1.32 -10.10 39.73
CA ALA A 233 0.09 -10.31 40.03
C ALA A 233 0.78 -10.95 38.81
N GLY A 234 1.98 -10.47 38.48
CA GLY A 234 2.78 -11.00 37.37
C GLY A 234 2.38 -10.47 35.99
N VAL A 235 1.68 -9.33 35.90
CA VAL A 235 1.45 -8.61 34.65
C VAL A 235 2.06 -7.21 34.67
N CYS A 236 2.59 -6.82 33.52
CA CYS A 236 3.11 -5.48 33.31
C CYS A 236 1.97 -4.46 33.15
N THR A 237 2.13 -3.31 33.80
CA THR A 237 1.20 -2.19 33.72
C THR A 237 1.95 -0.89 33.47
N PRO A 238 1.47 -0.01 32.58
CA PRO A 238 1.93 1.37 32.54
C PRO A 238 1.54 2.09 33.83
N GLU A 239 2.32 3.08 34.21
CA GLU A 239 2.05 4.01 35.30
C GLU A 239 1.91 5.45 34.80
N THR A 240 2.43 5.71 33.60
CA THR A 240 2.41 7.01 32.95
C THR A 240 2.19 6.88 31.44
N ASP A 241 1.93 8.01 30.80
CA ASP A 241 1.85 8.13 29.33
C ASP A 241 3.18 7.82 28.62
N ALA A 242 4.31 8.01 29.28
CA ALA A 242 5.63 7.64 28.75
C ALA A 242 5.79 6.12 28.57
N ASP A 243 5.01 5.33 29.30
CA ASP A 243 5.01 3.86 29.18
C ASP A 243 4.13 3.38 28.00
N CYS A 244 3.44 4.31 27.34
CA CYS A 244 2.58 4.09 26.17
C CYS A 244 3.31 4.36 24.85
N ALA A 245 2.86 3.66 23.81
CA ALA A 245 3.55 3.64 22.53
C ALA A 245 3.08 4.85 21.75
N PRO A 246 3.87 5.35 20.79
CA PRO A 246 3.41 6.40 19.90
C PRO A 246 2.03 6.06 19.31
N GLY A 247 1.12 7.02 19.35
CA GLY A 247 -0.26 6.84 18.86
C GLY A 247 -1.23 6.18 19.86
N SER A 248 -0.76 5.70 21.01
CA SER A 248 -1.65 5.21 22.08
C SER A 248 -1.87 6.24 23.19
N MET A 249 -3.01 6.16 23.86
CA MET A 249 -3.36 6.99 25.01
C MET A 249 -3.27 6.19 26.31
N TYR A 250 -2.66 6.78 27.33
CA TYR A 250 -2.66 6.21 28.68
C TYR A 250 -4.03 6.38 29.33
N LEU A 251 -4.52 5.29 29.94
CA LEU A 251 -5.73 5.31 30.73
C LEU A 251 -5.47 4.72 32.12
N GLU A 252 -5.74 5.54 33.13
CA GLU A 252 -5.74 5.14 34.52
C GLU A 252 -7.06 4.44 34.85
N VAL A 253 -6.99 3.27 35.47
CA VAL A 253 -8.18 2.50 35.86
C VAL A 253 -8.13 2.24 37.36
N PHE A 254 -9.11 2.77 38.07
CA PHE A 254 -9.16 2.64 39.53
C PHE A 254 -9.27 1.16 39.95
N ASP A 255 -8.44 0.74 40.91
CA ASP A 255 -8.32 -0.64 41.41
C ASP A 255 -7.93 -1.71 40.36
N CYS A 256 -7.50 -1.29 39.17
CA CYS A 256 -7.11 -2.17 38.06
C CYS A 256 -5.73 -1.77 37.47
N PRO A 257 -5.13 -2.61 36.62
CA PRO A 257 -3.95 -2.22 35.87
C PRO A 257 -4.32 -1.15 34.83
N ASN A 258 -3.58 -0.04 34.81
CA ASN A 258 -3.70 0.99 33.78
C ASN A 258 -3.39 0.40 32.39
N TYR A 259 -3.72 1.06 31.30
CA TYR A 259 -3.39 0.55 29.96
C TYR A 259 -3.13 1.63 28.94
N CYS A 260 -2.59 1.21 27.80
CA CYS A 260 -2.43 2.01 26.60
C CYS A 260 -3.51 1.61 25.59
N LEU A 261 -4.34 2.57 25.19
CA LEU A 261 -5.45 2.39 24.25
C LEU A 261 -5.09 2.97 22.88
N TYR A 262 -5.47 2.29 21.81
CA TYR A 262 -5.37 2.74 20.42
C TYR A 262 -6.73 3.09 19.85
#